data_AF-A0ABD4Q747-F1
#
_entry.id   AF-A0ABD4Q747-F1
#
_cell.length_a   1.000
_cell.length_b   1.000
_cell.length_c   1.000
_cell.angle_alpha   90.00
_cell.angle_beta   90.00
_cell.angle_gamma   90.00
#
_symmetry.space_group_name_H-M   'P 1'
#
loop_
_entity.id
_entity.type
_entity.pdbx_description
1 polymer ?
#
loop_
_entity_poly.entity_id
_entity_poly.type
_entity_poly.pdbx_seq_one_letter_code
_entity_poly.pdbx_strand_id
1 'polypeptide(L)'
;LCACRQEPPAALGTLEWDRITVPAPAAETIVGIRVHEGQQVAAGAALLQLEPIRTAAQLQALEAQASQAGQALQELREGPRR
;
A
#
# COMPACT_ATOMS: atom_id res chain seq x y z
N LEU A 1 27.40 48.88 -37.47
CA LEU A 1 26.02 48.44 -37.13
C LEU A 1 26.04 46.92 -37.03
N CYS A 2 26.32 46.36 -35.85
CA CYS A 2 26.29 44.92 -35.63
C CYS A 2 25.52 44.65 -34.35
N ALA A 3 24.29 44.12 -34.44
CA ALA A 3 23.61 43.44 -33.34
C ALA A 3 22.29 42.81 -33.84
N CYS A 4 22.36 41.75 -34.64
CA CYS A 4 21.26 40.78 -34.74
C CYS A 4 21.82 39.45 -34.27
N ARG A 5 21.57 39.09 -33.01
CA ARG A 5 21.90 37.77 -32.47
C ARG A 5 20.67 36.89 -32.70
N GLN A 6 20.82 35.81 -33.47
CA GLN A 6 19.76 34.82 -33.64
C GLN A 6 19.58 34.06 -32.32
N GLU A 7 18.40 34.19 -31.73
CA GLU A 7 18.03 33.41 -30.56
C GLU A 7 17.82 31.95 -30.94
N PRO A 8 18.35 31.00 -30.15
CA PRO A 8 18.14 29.59 -30.41
C PRO A 8 16.64 29.26 -30.35
N PRO A 9 16.16 28.32 -31.19
CA PRO A 9 14.76 27.94 -31.20
C PRO A 9 14.34 27.46 -29.81
N ALA A 10 13.36 28.15 -29.22
CA ALA A 10 12.81 27.83 -27.91
C ALA A 10 11.50 27.04 -28.09
N ALA A 11 11.40 25.90 -27.41
CA ALA A 11 10.14 25.20 -27.23
C ALA A 11 9.56 25.59 -25.87
N LEU A 12 8.47 26.36 -25.90
CA LEU A 12 7.73 26.72 -24.70
C LEU A 12 6.72 25.62 -24.40
N GLY A 13 6.67 25.18 -23.15
CA GLY A 13 5.76 24.13 -22.71
C GLY A 13 5.73 24.01 -21.19
N THR A 14 4.77 23.24 -20.69
CA THR A 14 4.66 22.88 -19.27
C THR A 14 5.30 21.53 -19.04
N LEU A 15 5.86 21.34 -17.84
CA LEU A 15 6.28 20.03 -17.38
C LEU A 15 5.08 19.39 -16.66
N GLU A 16 4.59 18.30 -17.22
CA GLU A 16 3.55 17.51 -16.58
C GLU A 16 4.16 16.46 -15.65
N TRP A 17 3.46 16.14 -14.56
CA TRP A 17 3.80 15.04 -13.67
C TRP A 17 2.56 14.30 -13.21
N ASP A 18 2.75 13.04 -12.84
CA ASP A 18 1.69 12.24 -12.23
C ASP A 18 1.62 12.51 -10.73
N ARG A 19 0.40 12.76 -10.24
CA ARG A 19 0.13 12.85 -8.81
C ARG A 19 -0.53 11.56 -8.34
N ILE A 20 0.14 10.84 -7.46
CA ILE A 20 -0.37 9.61 -6.86
C ILE A 20 -0.80 9.89 -5.42
N THR A 21 -2.05 9.58 -5.11
CA THR A 21 -2.57 9.59 -3.74
C THR A 21 -2.48 8.18 -3.18
N VAL A 22 -1.91 8.02 -1.98
CA VAL A 22 -1.85 6.74 -1.27
C VAL A 22 -2.90 6.75 -0.15
N PRO A 23 -4.12 6.20 -0.37
CA PRO A 23 -5.15 6.17 0.66
C PRO A 23 -4.80 5.14 1.75
N ALA A 24 -5.24 5.40 2.97
CA ALA A 24 -5.16 4.42 4.04
C ALA A 24 -6.03 3.19 3.72
N PRO A 25 -5.53 1.96 3.85
CA PRO A 25 -6.29 0.74 3.54
C PRO A 25 -7.36 0.40 4.57
N ALA A 26 -7.29 1.00 5.77
CA ALA A 26 -8.21 0.80 6.87
C ALA A 26 -8.45 2.09 7.64
N ALA A 27 -9.62 2.20 8.28
CA ALA A 27 -9.99 3.33 9.11
C ALA A 27 -9.41 3.18 10.53
N GLU A 28 -8.10 3.21 10.63
CA GLU A 28 -7.35 3.03 11.88
C GLU A 28 -6.51 4.26 12.23
N THR A 29 -6.08 4.36 13.49
CA THR A 29 -5.22 5.46 13.95
C THR A 29 -3.81 5.34 13.36
N ILE A 30 -3.24 6.46 12.91
CA ILE A 30 -1.83 6.54 12.51
C ILE A 30 -0.98 6.55 13.78
N VAL A 31 -0.12 5.54 13.94
CA VAL A 31 0.79 5.39 15.09
C VAL A 31 2.25 5.68 14.74
N GLY A 32 2.54 5.89 13.46
CA GLY A 32 3.88 6.30 13.03
C GLY A 32 3.92 6.78 11.60
N ILE A 33 4.81 7.73 11.32
CA ILE A 33 5.15 8.22 9.99
C ILE A 33 6.64 7.94 9.81
N ARG A 34 7.00 7.24 8.73
CA ARG A 34 8.38 6.73 8.48
C ARG A 34 9.13 7.54 7.44
N VAL A 35 8.50 8.59 6.92
CA VAL A 35 9.05 9.46 5.89
C VAL A 35 8.90 10.92 6.31
N HIS A 36 9.66 11.79 5.67
CA HIS A 36 9.49 13.24 5.77
C HIS A 36 9.07 13.84 4.42
N GLU A 37 8.56 15.06 4.45
CA GLU A 37 8.19 15.79 3.24
C GLU A 37 9.40 15.96 2.30
N GLY A 38 9.16 15.82 1.00
CA GLY A 38 10.19 15.89 -0.04
C GLY A 38 11.11 14.65 -0.13
N GLN A 39 10.94 13.65 0.73
CA GLN A 39 11.71 12.41 0.66
C GLN A 39 11.36 11.61 -0.60
N GLN A 40 12.38 11.21 -1.36
CA GLN A 40 12.20 10.27 -2.47
C GLN A 40 11.96 8.85 -1.92
N VAL A 41 10.95 8.18 -2.47
CA VAL A 41 10.54 6.83 -2.06
C VAL A 41 10.38 5.93 -3.29
N ALA A 42 10.63 4.65 -3.12
CA ALA A 42 10.41 3.63 -4.14
C ALA A 42 9.07 2.90 -3.91
N ALA A 43 8.58 2.19 -4.93
CA ALA A 43 7.42 1.33 -4.79
C ALA A 43 7.65 0.28 -3.67
N GLY A 44 6.62 0.09 -2.84
CA GLY A 44 6.68 -0.80 -1.67
C GLY A 44 7.30 -0.17 -0.42
N ALA A 45 7.79 1.07 -0.48
CA ALA A 45 8.25 1.77 0.72
C ALA A 45 7.10 2.00 1.72
N ALA A 46 7.34 1.65 2.98
CA ALA A 46 6.39 1.91 4.06
C ALA A 46 6.40 3.40 4.44
N LEU A 47 5.30 4.10 4.17
CA LEU A 47 5.20 5.54 4.45
C LEU A 47 4.70 5.83 5.88
N LEU A 48 3.68 5.08 6.33
CA LEU A 48 3.05 5.23 7.63
C LEU A 48 2.69 3.88 8.22
N GLN A 49 2.44 3.86 9.53
CA GLN A 49 1.95 2.71 10.27
C GLN A 49 0.57 3.04 10.84
N LEU A 50 -0.39 2.17 10.58
CA LEU A 50 -1.70 2.15 11.22
C LEU A 50 -1.68 1.19 12.42
N GLU A 51 -2.49 1.49 13.43
CA GLU A 51 -2.67 0.63 14.61
C GLU A 51 -3.17 -0.78 14.21
N PRO A 52 -2.41 -1.86 14.47
CA PRO A 52 -2.76 -3.19 13.97
C PRO A 52 -3.76 -3.97 14.84
N ILE A 53 -4.01 -3.57 16.10
CA ILE A 53 -4.69 -4.42 17.09
C ILE A 53 -6.02 -5.01 16.58
N ARG A 54 -6.91 -4.19 16.01
CA ARG A 54 -8.23 -4.67 15.55
C ARG A 54 -8.11 -5.61 14.36
N THR A 55 -7.31 -5.23 13.36
CA THR A 55 -7.10 -6.03 12.15
C THR A 55 -6.42 -7.36 12.50
N ALA A 56 -5.45 -7.36 13.41
CA ALA A 56 -4.77 -8.56 13.87
C ALA A 56 -5.74 -9.51 14.62
N ALA A 57 -6.57 -8.98 15.52
CA ALA A 57 -7.56 -9.77 16.23
C ALA A 57 -8.60 -10.39 15.27
N GLN A 58 -9.05 -9.63 14.26
CA GLN A 58 -9.96 -10.12 13.24
C GLN A 58 -9.32 -11.22 12.39
N LEU A 59 -8.07 -11.03 11.97
CA LEU A 59 -7.32 -12.03 11.22
C LEU A 59 -7.20 -13.34 12.00
N GLN A 60 -6.77 -13.26 13.27
CA GLN A 60 -6.64 -14.43 14.13
C GLN A 60 -7.97 -15.19 14.30
N ALA A 61 -9.09 -14.48 14.44
CA ALA A 61 -10.39 -15.10 14.56
C ALA A 61 -10.79 -15.85 13.26
N LEU A 62 -10.52 -15.26 12.10
CA LEU A 62 -10.79 -15.89 10.80
C LEU A 62 -9.89 -17.09 10.53
N GLU A 63 -8.61 -17.01 10.91
CA GLU A 63 -7.68 -18.14 10.82
C GLU A 63 -8.12 -19.32 11.69
N ALA A 64 -8.58 -19.05 12.91
CA ALA A 64 -9.13 -20.08 13.80
C ALA A 64 -10.38 -20.74 13.19
N GLN A 65 -11.29 -19.95 12.62
CA GLN A 65 -12.48 -20.48 11.94
C GLN A 65 -12.11 -21.32 10.72
N ALA A 66 -11.16 -20.87 9.90
CA ALA A 66 -10.66 -21.62 8.76
C ALA A 66 -10.03 -22.96 9.18
N SER A 67 -9.27 -22.96 10.26
CA SER A 67 -8.69 -24.19 10.82
C SER A 67 -9.76 -25.18 11.28
N GLN A 68 -10.77 -24.71 12.01
CA GLN A 68 -11.87 -25.57 12.49
C GLN A 68 -12.68 -26.15 11.32
N ALA A 69 -13.00 -25.33 10.32
CA ALA A 69 -13.69 -25.78 9.11
C ALA A 69 -12.85 -26.82 8.34
N GLY A 70 -11.54 -26.61 8.27
CA GLY A 70 -10.60 -27.56 7.66
C GLY A 70 -10.59 -28.92 8.37
N GLN A 71 -10.59 -28.93 9.69
CA GLN A 71 -10.67 -30.16 10.50
C GLN A 71 -11.99 -30.89 10.30
N ALA A 72 -13.13 -30.17 10.39
CA ALA A 72 -14.44 -30.75 10.14
C ALA A 72 -14.55 -31.36 8.72
N LEU A 73 -13.97 -30.70 7.72
CA LEU A 73 -13.92 -31.23 6.36
C LEU A 73 -13.07 -32.50 6.26
N GLN A 74 -11.94 -32.56 6.96
CA GLN A 74 -11.11 -33.77 7.02
C GLN A 74 -11.89 -34.94 7.63
N GLU A 75 -12.56 -34.72 8.77
CA GLU A 75 -13.41 -35.73 9.42
C GLU A 75 -14.50 -36.26 8.48
N LEU A 76 -15.18 -35.36 7.75
CA LEU A 76 -16.21 -35.76 6.78
C LEU A 76 -15.65 -36.52 5.57
N ARG A 77 -14.43 -36.18 5.13
CA ARG A 77 -13.77 -36.83 3.99
C ARG A 77 -13.22 -38.21 4.33
N GLU A 78 -12.68 -38.37 5.53
CA GLU A 78 -12.12 -39.66 5.98
C GLU A 78 -13.21 -40.65 6.40
N GLY A 79 -14.42 -40.15 6.71
CA GLY A 79 -15.56 -40.97 7.11
C GLY A 79 -15.36 -41.59 8.50
N PRO A 80 -16.39 -42.24 9.09
CA PRO A 80 -16.35 -42.71 10.48
C PRO A 80 -15.54 -44.02 10.70
N ARG A 81 -14.29 -44.14 10.24
CA ARG A 81 -13.38 -45.28 10.52
C ARG A 81 -11.91 -44.83 10.49
N ARG A 82 -11.07 -45.01 11.52
CA ARG A 82 -10.95 -46.11 12.50
C ARG A 82 -11.35 -45.75 13.92
#